data_AF-A0A2D8QLP9-F1
#
_entry.id   AF-A0A2D8QLP9-F1
#
_cell.length_a   1.000
_cell.length_b   1.000
_cell.length_c   1.000
_cell.angle_alpha   90.00
_cell.angle_beta   90.00
_cell.angle_gamma   90.00
#
_symmetry.space_group_name_H-M   'P 1'
#
loop_
_entity.id
_entity.type
_entity.pdbx_description
1 polymer ?
#
loop_
_entity_poly.entity_id
_entity_poly.type
_entity_poly.pdbx_seq_one_letter_code
_entity_poly.pdbx_strand_id
1 'polypeptide(L)'
;IGIPWHDEMIAMAWKHPNVFIGCDAHAPRYWPNSFRSYLNSYGQDKVIFGTDYPVISFSRAVSEILELGFKQEVLEKLFWNNAARIYRL
;
A
#
# COMPACT_ATOMS: atom_id res chain seq x y z
N ILE A 1 6.97 1.75 0.45
CA ILE A 1 6.45 2.43 -0.79
C ILE A 1 7.54 2.63 -1.84
N GLY A 2 8.79 2.83 -1.42
CA GLY A 2 9.92 3.06 -2.33
C GLY A 2 10.32 4.52 -2.43
N ILE A 3 9.87 5.39 -1.52
CA ILE A 3 10.27 6.81 -1.50
C ILE A 3 11.80 6.91 -1.32
N PRO A 4 12.52 7.73 -2.13
CA PRO A 4 11.99 8.67 -3.14
C PRO A 4 11.69 8.08 -4.53
N TRP A 5 12.12 6.85 -4.81
CA TRP A 5 11.98 6.10 -6.07
C TRP A 5 10.64 5.36 -6.22
N HIS A 6 9.53 6.01 -5.88
CA HIS A 6 8.22 5.34 -5.82
C HIS A 6 7.71 4.90 -7.19
N ASP A 7 8.07 5.61 -8.26
CA ASP A 7 7.67 5.25 -9.63
C ASP A 7 8.45 4.04 -10.14
N GLU A 8 9.74 3.94 -9.81
CA GLU A 8 10.55 2.75 -10.06
C GLU A 8 10.04 1.56 -9.25
N MET A 9 9.64 1.77 -7.99
CA MET A 9 9.04 0.71 -7.17
C MET A 9 7.72 0.20 -7.79
N ILE A 10 6.87 1.10 -8.30
CA ILE A 10 5.66 0.71 -9.05
C ILE A 10 6.04 -0.11 -10.29
N ALA A 11 7.05 0.32 -11.06
CA ALA A 11 7.50 -0.41 -12.24
C ALA A 11 7.99 -1.82 -11.89
N MET A 12 8.77 -1.97 -10.80
CA MET A 12 9.24 -3.27 -10.32
C MET A 12 8.09 -4.17 -9.87
N ALA A 13 7.14 -3.64 -9.09
CA ALA A 13 5.99 -4.41 -8.66
C ALA A 13 5.12 -4.84 -9.84
N TRP A 14 4.89 -3.96 -10.80
CA TRP A 14 4.09 -4.25 -11.99
C TRP A 14 4.75 -5.30 -12.89
N LYS A 15 6.05 -5.17 -13.15
CA LYS A 15 6.79 -6.05 -14.07
C LYS A 15 6.97 -7.45 -13.52
N HIS A 16 7.12 -7.60 -12.20
CA HIS A 16 7.50 -8.87 -11.58
C HIS A 16 6.36 -9.47 -10.73
N PRO A 17 5.91 -10.71 -11.02
CA PRO A 17 4.75 -11.30 -10.37
C PRO A 17 4.92 -11.43 -8.84
N ASN A 18 6.14 -11.67 -8.37
CA ASN A 18 6.45 -11.94 -6.95
C ASN A 18 7.06 -10.75 -6.19
N VAL A 19 7.01 -9.53 -6.75
CA VAL A 19 7.44 -8.31 -6.07
C VAL A 19 6.22 -7.55 -5.55
N PHE A 20 6.17 -7.26 -4.25
CA PHE A 20 5.06 -6.58 -3.60
C PHE A 20 5.55 -5.31 -2.89
N ILE A 21 4.67 -4.33 -2.67
CA ILE A 21 5.00 -3.06 -2.03
C ILE A 21 4.39 -3.03 -0.62
N GLY A 22 5.22 -2.85 0.41
CA GLY A 22 4.75 -2.44 1.74
C GLY A 22 4.42 -0.94 1.76
N CYS A 23 3.24 -0.57 2.27
CA CYS A 23 2.85 0.84 2.43
C CYS A 23 3.04 1.33 3.87
N ASP A 24 4.30 1.39 4.30
CA ASP A 24 4.74 1.76 5.65
C ASP A 24 5.78 2.92 5.63
N ALA A 25 6.30 3.27 6.80
CA ALA A 25 7.35 4.27 7.07
C ALA A 25 7.05 5.74 6.71
N HIS A 26 6.12 5.99 5.78
CA HIS A 26 5.65 7.32 5.40
C HIS A 26 4.14 7.43 5.61
N ALA A 27 3.70 8.50 6.28
CA ALA A 27 2.30 8.64 6.65
C ALA A 27 1.39 8.72 5.39
N PRO A 28 0.22 8.05 5.40
CA PRO A 28 -0.65 7.94 4.22
C PRO A 28 -1.03 9.26 3.55
N ARG A 29 -1.18 10.33 4.33
CA ARG A 29 -1.47 11.66 3.77
C ARG A 29 -0.39 12.19 2.82
N TYR A 30 0.84 11.71 2.93
CA TYR A 30 1.98 12.12 2.09
C TYR A 30 2.30 11.15 0.96
N TRP A 31 1.48 10.12 0.74
CA TRP A 31 1.74 9.17 -0.34
C TRP A 31 1.63 9.85 -1.72
N PRO A 32 2.62 9.63 -2.61
CA PRO A 32 2.62 10.20 -3.96
C PRO A 32 1.34 9.85 -4.74
N ASN A 33 0.88 10.76 -5.60
CA ASN A 33 -0.31 10.54 -6.42
C ASN A 33 -0.19 9.29 -7.30
N SER A 34 0.97 9.04 -7.91
CA SER A 34 1.19 7.85 -8.74
C SER A 34 1.00 6.56 -7.95
N PHE A 35 1.51 6.50 -6.73
CA PHE A 35 1.29 5.36 -5.82
C PHE A 35 -0.18 5.19 -5.46
N ARG A 36 -0.88 6.28 -5.10
CA ARG A 36 -2.32 6.24 -4.78
C ARG A 36 -3.16 5.75 -5.97
N SER A 37 -2.87 6.24 -7.18
CA SER A 37 -3.54 5.80 -8.41
C SER A 37 -3.23 4.34 -8.75
N TYR A 38 -1.98 3.90 -8.60
CA TYR A 38 -1.58 2.50 -8.81
C TYR A 38 -2.32 1.55 -7.86
N LEU A 39 -2.29 1.85 -6.55
CA LEU A 39 -2.99 1.10 -5.51
C LEU A 39 -4.50 1.01 -5.79
N ASN A 40 -5.14 2.12 -6.17
CA ASN A 40 -6.58 2.17 -6.41
C ASN A 40 -7.02 1.69 -7.81
N SER A 41 -6.12 1.06 -8.58
CA SER A 41 -6.37 0.56 -9.94
C SER A 41 -5.78 -0.84 -10.18
N TYR A 42 -4.86 -0.98 -11.13
CA TYR A 42 -4.28 -2.26 -11.55
C TYR A 42 -3.24 -2.81 -10.57
N GLY A 43 -2.78 -2.00 -9.61
CA GLY A 43 -1.81 -2.38 -8.58
C GLY A 43 -2.44 -2.90 -7.28
N GLN A 44 -3.77 -2.95 -7.17
CA GLN A 44 -4.50 -3.27 -5.94
C GLN A 44 -4.11 -4.61 -5.28
N ASP A 45 -3.64 -5.60 -6.06
CA ASP A 45 -3.21 -6.92 -5.56
C ASP A 45 -1.70 -6.98 -5.23
N LYS A 46 -1.00 -5.85 -5.32
CA LYS A 46 0.46 -5.74 -5.23
C LYS A 46 0.94 -4.93 -4.03
N VAL A 47 0.04 -4.46 -3.18
CA VAL A 47 0.36 -3.60 -2.03
C VAL A 47 -0.17 -4.22 -0.74
N ILE A 48 0.65 -4.21 0.31
CA ILE A 48 0.29 -4.68 1.65
C ILE A 48 0.39 -3.55 2.67
N PHE A 49 -0.52 -3.53 3.63
CA PHE A 49 -0.52 -2.58 4.74
C PHE A 49 0.63 -2.83 5.72
N GLY A 50 1.25 -1.74 6.18
CA GLY A 50 2.20 -1.73 7.28
C GLY A 50 2.27 -0.33 7.89
N THR A 51 2.75 -0.24 9.13
CA THR A 51 2.85 1.04 9.86
C THR A 51 4.27 1.44 10.19
N ASP A 52 5.21 0.50 10.06
CA ASP A 52 6.57 0.63 10.59
C ASP A 52 6.54 1.04 12.07
N TYR A 53 5.62 0.46 12.86
CA TYR A 53 5.46 0.81 14.27
C TYR A 53 6.80 0.69 15.02
N PRO A 54 7.23 1.71 15.78
CA PRO A 54 6.44 2.84 16.27
C PRO A 54 6.45 4.13 15.43
N VAL A 55 7.03 4.14 14.24
CA VAL A 55 7.16 5.34 13.39
C VAL A 55 5.80 5.97 13.08
N ILE A 56 4.80 5.14 12.73
CA ILE A 56 3.41 5.57 12.58
C ILE A 56 2.53 4.69 13.47
N SER A 57 1.63 5.29 14.25
CA SER A 57 0.66 4.53 15.05
C SER A 57 -0.40 3.88 14.16
N PHE A 58 -0.92 2.73 14.59
CA PHE A 58 -2.00 2.03 13.87
C PHE A 58 -3.23 2.91 13.65
N SER A 59 -3.68 3.63 14.67
CA SER A 59 -4.85 4.51 14.58
C SER A 59 -4.67 5.62 13.55
N ARG A 60 -3.49 6.25 13.52
CA ARG A 60 -3.16 7.28 12.55
C ARG A 60 -3.10 6.73 11.13
N ALA A 61 -2.40 5.61 10.92
CA ALA A 61 -2.26 5.01 9.60
C ALA A 61 -3.63 4.61 9.02
N VAL A 62 -4.47 3.94 9.82
CA VAL A 62 -5.81 3.53 9.38
C VAL A 62 -6.69 4.75 9.08
N SER A 63 -6.74 5.75 9.97
CA SER A 63 -7.57 6.95 9.74
C SER A 63 -7.13 7.70 8.49
N GLU A 64 -5.83 7.95 8.31
CA GLU A 64 -5.34 8.65 7.13
C GLU A 64 -5.61 7.86 5.84
N ILE A 65 -5.51 6.52 5.84
CA ILE A 65 -5.87 5.70 4.67
C ILE A 65 -7.36 5.83 4.32
N LEU A 66 -8.25 5.80 5.31
CA LEU A 66 -9.69 5.93 5.08
C LEU A 66 -10.06 7.31 4.51
N GLU A 67 -9.35 8.37 4.93
CA GLU A 67 -9.51 9.72 4.37
C GLU A 67 -9.09 9.84 2.89
N LEU A 68 -8.28 8.90 2.36
CA LEU A 68 -7.83 8.93 0.96
C LEU A 68 -8.91 8.52 -0.05
N GLY A 69 -10.04 7.97 0.40
CA GLY A 69 -11.20 7.67 -0.45
C GLY A 69 -10.95 6.55 -1.48
N PHE A 70 -10.17 5.53 -1.11
CA PHE A 70 -10.01 4.34 -1.95
C PHE A 70 -11.31 3.54 -2.06
N LYS A 71 -11.43 2.74 -3.13
CA LYS A 71 -12.59 1.86 -3.31
C LYS A 71 -12.63 0.80 -2.20
N GLN A 72 -13.82 0.37 -1.82
CA GLN A 72 -14.02 -0.57 -0.72
C GLN A 72 -13.24 -1.89 -0.95
N GLU A 73 -13.28 -2.44 -2.16
CA GLU A 73 -12.57 -3.66 -2.52
C GLU A 73 -11.03 -3.51 -2.45
N VAL A 74 -10.51 -2.29 -2.66
CA VAL A 74 -9.07 -2.00 -2.54
C VAL A 74 -8.67 -1.94 -1.06
N LEU A 75 -9.51 -1.38 -0.20
CA LEU A 75 -9.25 -1.33 1.25
C LEU A 75 -9.18 -2.74 1.86
N GLU A 76 -10.10 -3.63 1.50
CA GLU A 76 -10.09 -5.03 1.96
C GLU A 76 -8.82 -5.77 1.55
N LYS A 77 -8.36 -5.54 0.32
CA LYS A 77 -7.09 -6.09 -0.18
C LYS A 77 -5.88 -5.53 0.54
N LEU A 78 -5.83 -4.21 0.71
CA LEU A 78 -4.74 -3.51 1.35
C LEU A 78 -4.57 -3.94 2.81
N PHE A 79 -5.66 -3.93 3.58
CA PHE A 79 -5.62 -4.19 5.01
C PHE A 79 -5.45 -5.66 5.37
N TRP A 80 -5.90 -6.60 4.52
CA TRP A 80 -5.84 -8.02 4.86
C TRP A 80 -5.61 -8.96 3.67
N ASN A 81 -6.47 -8.93 2.65
CA ASN A 81 -6.55 -10.06 1.70
C ASN A 81 -5.23 -10.28 0.93
N ASN A 82 -4.46 -9.22 0.64
CA ASN A 82 -3.15 -9.38 0.00
C ASN A 82 -2.15 -10.07 0.91
N ALA A 83 -2.05 -9.64 2.18
CA ALA A 83 -1.16 -10.27 3.15
C ALA A 83 -1.55 -11.74 3.37
N ALA A 84 -2.83 -12.02 3.60
CA ALA A 84 -3.31 -13.39 3.78
C ALA A 84 -2.96 -14.29 2.59
N ARG A 85 -3.18 -13.82 1.35
CA ARG A 85 -2.83 -14.55 0.13
C ARG A 85 -1.32 -14.78 -0.03
N ILE A 86 -0.49 -13.78 0.23
CA ILE A 86 0.97 -13.84 0.05
C ILE A 86 1.60 -14.75 1.11
N TYR A 87 1.19 -14.62 2.37
CA TYR A 87 1.74 -15.35 3.50
C TYR A 87 1.06 -16.68 3.79
N ARG A 88 -0.04 -17.02 3.08
CA ARG A 88 -0.83 -18.25 3.26
C ARG A 88 -1.37 -18.40 4.68
N LEU A 89 -2.02 -17.35 5.17
CA LEU A 89 -2.65 -17.26 6.50
C LEU A 89 -4.08 -17.79 6.50
#